data_AF-A2EKF4-F1
#
_entry.id   AF-A2EKF4-F1
#
_cell.length_a   1.000
_cell.length_b   1.000
_cell.length_c   1.000
_cell.angle_alpha   90.00
_cell.angle_beta   90.00
_cell.angle_gamma   90.00
#
_symmetry.space_group_name_H-M   'P 1'
#
loop_
_entity.id
_entity.type
_entity.pdbx_description
1 polymer ?
#
loop_
_entity_poly.entity_id
_entity_poly.type
_entity_poly.pdbx_seq_one_letter_code
_entity_poly.pdbx_strand_id
1 'polypeptide(L)'
;MKRAKPKTSAEAVELMNQAIEDCDYKAAKYYHEQIKYLENFEETKAIAGHVANYLEKKDEISNQIYENIQRYSQDIERAKHYSIEFHKNEFIKLRDFHRNELEDLIEDWDQERSSVTYTVEEQYQQTLDTAKLVADTYNFDAAINLQKQAAKILKTGGRDDIKQFDRRMHHMAELMLKRQEEEITNLKTTRDIELQILNEMLKAAETQTLEDFFNANANEVSRIIEKFPKEISVPIALQMQITRAKPQPKSDAPVKKSTYKKFTKTMHNVNRIVNNPIDIADF
;
A
#
# COMPACT_ATOMS: atom_id res chain seq x y z
N MET A 1 -37.32 70.63 3.08
CA MET A 1 -35.93 70.20 2.81
C MET A 1 -35.92 68.73 2.39
N LYS A 2 -35.16 68.35 1.37
CA LYS A 2 -34.91 66.93 1.06
C LYS A 2 -33.99 66.39 2.16
N ARG A 3 -34.45 65.38 2.90
CA ARG A 3 -33.66 64.73 3.95
C ARG A 3 -32.48 64.01 3.30
N ALA A 4 -31.30 64.10 3.93
CA ALA A 4 -30.13 63.34 3.52
C ALA A 4 -30.43 61.84 3.70
N LYS A 5 -29.89 60.99 2.82
CA LYS A 5 -30.05 59.54 2.90
C LYS A 5 -28.71 58.93 3.34
N PRO A 6 -28.61 58.39 4.57
CA PRO A 6 -27.37 57.77 5.03
C PRO A 6 -27.04 56.53 4.20
N LYS A 7 -25.75 56.29 3.99
CA LYS A 7 -25.22 55.10 3.29
C LYS A 7 -24.67 54.05 4.25
N THR A 8 -24.31 54.42 5.48
CA THR A 8 -23.81 53.51 6.52
C THR A 8 -24.55 53.71 7.84
N SER A 9 -24.51 52.69 8.70
CA SER A 9 -25.09 52.75 10.05
C SER A 9 -24.50 53.89 10.87
N ALA A 10 -23.18 54.10 10.79
CA ALA A 10 -22.46 55.20 11.44
C ALA A 10 -22.90 56.58 10.93
N GLU A 11 -23.06 56.75 9.62
CA GLU A 11 -23.55 58.01 9.03
C GLU A 11 -25.01 58.28 9.44
N ALA A 12 -25.82 57.24 9.62
CA ALA A 12 -27.18 57.36 10.15
C ALA A 12 -27.21 57.78 11.63
N VAL A 13 -26.25 57.33 12.45
CA VAL A 13 -26.09 57.77 13.85
C VAL A 13 -25.68 59.24 13.92
N GLU A 14 -24.74 59.67 13.08
CA GLU A 14 -24.30 61.07 13.02
C GLU A 14 -25.44 62.00 12.60
N LEU A 15 -26.20 61.64 11.56
CA LEU A 15 -27.37 62.41 11.10
C LEU A 15 -28.53 62.39 12.12
N MET A 16 -28.66 61.32 12.91
CA MET A 16 -29.62 61.26 14.01
C MET A 16 -29.24 62.26 15.11
N ASN A 17 -27.97 62.28 15.52
CA ASN A 17 -27.48 63.18 16.59
C ASN A 17 -27.60 64.65 16.17
N GLN A 18 -27.25 64.98 14.92
CA GLN A 18 -27.47 66.33 14.36
C GLN A 18 -28.96 66.72 14.34
N ALA A 19 -29.85 65.80 13.96
CA ALA A 19 -31.29 66.07 13.98
C ALA A 19 -31.86 66.25 15.41
N ILE A 20 -31.23 65.66 16.42
CA ILE A 20 -31.57 65.87 17.84
C ILE A 20 -31.10 67.27 18.29
N GLU A 21 -29.88 67.67 17.93
CA GLU A 21 -29.33 69.00 18.21
C GLU A 21 -30.16 70.12 17.56
N ASP A 22 -30.61 69.90 16.31
CA ASP A 22 -31.47 70.80 15.55
C ASP A 22 -32.96 70.77 15.99
N CYS A 23 -33.31 69.95 16.98
CA CYS A 23 -34.68 69.73 17.47
C CYS A 23 -35.68 69.20 16.40
N ASP A 24 -35.22 68.60 15.30
CA ASP A 24 -36.08 67.93 14.30
C ASP A 24 -36.29 66.44 14.65
N TYR A 25 -37.18 66.21 15.61
CA TYR A 25 -37.52 64.87 16.08
C TYR A 25 -38.12 63.96 14.98
N LYS A 26 -38.71 64.53 13.92
CA LYS A 26 -39.22 63.74 12.79
C LYS A 26 -38.10 63.24 11.88
N ALA A 27 -36.98 63.96 11.80
CA ALA A 27 -35.77 63.49 11.13
C ALA A 27 -35.01 62.50 12.00
N ALA A 28 -34.87 62.76 13.31
CA ALA A 28 -34.24 61.84 14.25
C ALA A 28 -34.92 60.46 14.28
N LYS A 29 -36.26 60.40 14.32
CA LYS A 29 -37.02 59.13 14.24
C LYS A 29 -36.76 58.38 12.93
N TYR A 30 -36.68 59.10 11.81
CA TYR A 30 -36.40 58.50 10.51
C TYR A 30 -34.99 57.89 10.48
N TYR A 31 -33.97 58.61 10.96
CA TYR A 31 -32.60 58.10 11.01
C TYR A 31 -32.46 56.94 12.00
N HIS A 32 -33.16 56.97 13.14
CA HIS A 32 -33.20 55.85 14.08
C HIS A 32 -33.74 54.56 13.44
N GLU A 33 -34.83 54.65 12.66
CA GLU A 33 -35.35 53.51 11.91
C GLU A 33 -34.35 53.03 10.83
N GLN A 34 -33.64 53.95 10.16
CA GLN A 34 -32.63 53.61 9.15
C GLN A 34 -31.38 52.93 9.73
N ILE A 35 -30.95 53.25 10.96
CA ILE A 35 -29.81 52.59 11.62
C ILE A 35 -30.01 51.07 11.62
N LYS A 36 -31.18 50.60 12.07
CA LYS A 36 -31.48 49.17 12.16
C LYS A 36 -31.48 48.46 10.79
N TYR A 37 -31.93 49.14 9.74
CA TYR A 37 -31.88 48.59 8.37
C TYR A 37 -30.45 48.55 7.82
N LEU A 38 -29.65 49.56 8.11
CA LEU A 38 -28.26 49.67 7.64
C LEU A 38 -27.32 48.73 8.39
N GLU A 39 -27.50 48.56 9.70
CA GLU A 39 -26.79 47.54 10.50
C GLU A 39 -27.05 46.13 9.95
N ASN A 40 -28.31 45.77 9.72
CA ASN A 40 -28.68 44.50 9.10
C ASN A 40 -28.07 44.33 7.71
N PHE A 41 -28.01 45.41 6.91
CA PHE A 41 -27.43 45.37 5.57
C PHE A 41 -25.91 45.17 5.60
N GLU A 42 -25.21 45.89 6.47
CA GLU A 42 -23.76 45.78 6.67
C GLU A 42 -23.37 44.38 7.17
N GLU A 43 -24.13 43.83 8.13
CA GLU A 43 -23.95 42.47 8.61
C GLU A 43 -24.20 41.43 7.50
N THR A 44 -25.29 41.57 6.74
CA THR A 44 -25.58 40.70 5.59
C THR A 44 -24.48 40.78 4.54
N LYS A 45 -23.93 41.96 4.28
CA LYS A 45 -22.83 42.18 3.33
C LYS A 45 -21.53 41.52 3.81
N ALA A 46 -21.22 41.61 5.10
CA ALA A 46 -20.05 40.94 5.69
C ALA A 46 -20.17 39.42 5.59
N ILE A 47 -21.34 38.87 5.90
CA ILE A 47 -21.67 37.45 5.75
C ILE A 47 -21.54 37.01 4.29
N ALA A 48 -22.12 37.77 3.35
CA ALA A 48 -22.02 37.46 1.92
C ALA A 48 -20.56 37.46 1.44
N GLY A 49 -19.72 38.37 1.95
CA GLY A 49 -18.28 38.37 1.70
C GLY A 49 -17.58 37.11 2.22
N HIS A 50 -17.95 36.61 3.40
CA HIS A 50 -17.42 35.34 3.91
C HIS A 50 -17.83 34.13 3.06
N VAL A 51 -19.09 34.09 2.60
CA VAL A 51 -19.58 33.01 1.73
C VAL A 51 -18.88 33.05 0.37
N ALA A 52 -18.71 34.23 -0.24
CA ALA A 52 -18.01 34.39 -1.51
C ALA A 52 -16.55 33.91 -1.43
N ASN A 53 -15.81 34.35 -0.40
CA ASN A 53 -14.43 33.93 -0.17
C ASN A 53 -14.29 32.41 0.03
N TYR A 54 -15.29 31.77 0.65
CA TYR A 54 -15.30 30.33 0.81
C TYR A 54 -15.57 29.60 -0.51
N LEU A 55 -16.48 30.11 -1.35
CA LEU A 55 -16.74 29.51 -2.67
C LEU A 55 -15.50 29.55 -3.55
N GLU A 56 -14.77 30.67 -3.57
CA GLU A 56 -13.50 30.77 -4.31
C GLU A 56 -12.46 29.75 -3.80
N LYS A 57 -12.26 29.68 -2.48
CA LYS A 57 -11.34 28.72 -1.86
C LYS A 57 -11.75 27.26 -2.09
N LYS A 58 -13.05 26.98 -2.13
CA LYS A 58 -13.57 25.62 -2.34
C LYS A 58 -13.15 25.10 -3.72
N ASP A 59 -13.20 25.93 -4.75
CA ASP A 59 -12.80 25.53 -6.10
C ASP A 59 -11.29 25.27 -6.18
N GLU A 60 -10.47 26.07 -5.49
CA GLU A 60 -9.02 25.83 -5.34
C GLU A 60 -8.73 24.50 -4.64
N ILE A 61 -9.39 24.24 -3.49
CA ILE A 61 -9.24 23.00 -2.73
C ILE A 61 -9.68 21.80 -3.58
N SER A 62 -10.79 21.94 -4.32
CA SER A 62 -11.28 20.89 -5.23
C SER A 62 -10.25 20.54 -6.30
N ASN A 63 -9.59 21.53 -6.92
CA ASN A 63 -8.55 21.28 -7.91
C ASN A 63 -7.32 20.60 -7.30
N GLN A 64 -6.88 21.04 -6.11
CA GLN A 64 -5.77 20.42 -5.38
C GLN A 64 -6.02 18.94 -5.07
N ILE A 65 -7.27 18.53 -4.85
CA ILE A 65 -7.61 17.12 -4.61
C ILE A 65 -7.39 16.27 -5.85
N TYR A 66 -7.82 16.73 -7.02
CA TYR A 66 -7.57 16.00 -8.26
C TYR A 66 -6.07 15.85 -8.52
N GLU A 67 -5.29 16.92 -8.28
CA GLU A 67 -3.82 16.85 -8.37
C GLU A 67 -3.22 15.87 -7.36
N ASN A 68 -3.70 15.88 -6.11
CA ASN A 68 -3.23 14.97 -5.07
C ASN A 68 -3.57 13.52 -5.38
N ILE A 69 -4.79 13.23 -5.85
CA ILE A 69 -5.20 11.88 -6.29
C ILE A 69 -4.28 11.40 -7.42
N GLN A 70 -4.02 12.25 -8.42
CA GLN A 70 -3.11 11.90 -9.51
C GLN A 70 -1.69 11.63 -9.01
N ARG A 71 -1.17 12.46 -8.11
CA ARG A 71 0.17 12.26 -7.51
C ARG A 71 0.25 10.95 -6.74
N TYR A 72 -0.72 10.67 -5.85
CA TYR A 72 -0.76 9.42 -5.11
C TYR A 72 -0.85 8.20 -6.03
N SER A 73 -1.68 8.27 -7.07
CA SER A 73 -1.76 7.21 -8.07
C SER A 73 -0.43 6.97 -8.78
N GLN A 74 0.26 8.04 -9.19
CA GLN A 74 1.58 7.93 -9.81
C GLN A 74 2.63 7.36 -8.87
N ASP A 75 2.65 7.79 -7.61
CA ASP A 75 3.62 7.31 -6.62
C ASP A 75 3.40 5.82 -6.30
N ILE A 76 2.15 5.37 -6.19
CA ILE A 76 1.82 3.95 -5.99
C ILE A 76 2.20 3.12 -7.22
N GLU A 77 1.94 3.61 -8.44
CA GLU A 77 2.36 2.90 -9.66
C GLU A 77 3.88 2.82 -9.80
N ARG A 78 4.62 3.88 -9.41
CA ARG A 78 6.08 3.81 -9.31
C ARG A 78 6.52 2.76 -8.28
N ALA A 79 5.90 2.74 -7.09
CA ALA A 79 6.19 1.74 -6.07
C ALA A 79 5.95 0.30 -6.57
N LYS A 80 4.85 0.07 -7.32
CA LYS A 80 4.59 -1.22 -7.97
C LYS A 80 5.71 -1.60 -8.95
N HIS A 81 6.15 -0.65 -9.77
CA HIS A 81 7.24 -0.90 -10.71
C HIS A 81 8.57 -1.23 -10.01
N TYR A 82 8.89 -0.54 -8.92
CA TYR A 82 10.07 -0.84 -8.10
C TYR A 82 9.96 -2.22 -7.44
N SER A 83 8.80 -2.55 -6.89
CA SER A 83 8.54 -3.86 -6.28
C SER A 83 8.74 -5.01 -7.28
N ILE A 84 8.21 -4.86 -8.51
CA ILE A 84 8.38 -5.87 -9.57
C ILE A 84 9.86 -6.07 -9.92
N GLU A 85 10.61 -4.98 -10.12
CA GLU A 85 12.04 -5.09 -10.45
C GLU A 85 12.85 -5.64 -9.27
N PHE A 86 12.50 -5.30 -8.03
CA PHE A 86 13.12 -5.86 -6.83
C PHE A 86 12.94 -7.39 -6.77
N HIS A 87 11.69 -7.87 -6.85
CA HIS A 87 11.40 -9.32 -6.78
C HIS A 87 12.01 -10.09 -7.96
N LYS A 88 12.09 -9.47 -9.13
CA LYS A 88 12.78 -10.05 -10.29
C LYS A 88 14.29 -10.20 -10.05
N ASN A 89 14.94 -9.19 -9.46
CA ASN A 89 16.35 -9.27 -9.12
C ASN A 89 16.62 -10.31 -8.02
N GLU A 90 15.76 -10.37 -7.00
CA GLU A 90 15.85 -11.41 -5.96
C GLU A 90 15.65 -12.81 -6.53
N PHE A 91 14.72 -13.00 -7.47
CA PHE A 91 14.55 -14.27 -8.16
C PHE A 91 15.80 -14.69 -8.95
N ILE A 92 16.45 -13.74 -9.65
CA ILE A 92 17.70 -14.04 -10.38
C ILE A 92 18.80 -14.49 -9.41
N LYS A 93 18.99 -13.76 -8.30
CA LYS A 93 19.98 -14.14 -7.27
C LYS A 93 19.69 -15.52 -6.68
N LEU A 94 18.42 -15.78 -6.35
CA LEU A 94 17.99 -17.04 -5.78
C LEU A 94 18.23 -18.20 -6.75
N ARG A 95 17.90 -18.03 -8.02
CA ARG A 95 18.16 -19.00 -9.09
C ARG A 95 19.66 -19.28 -9.22
N ASP A 96 20.48 -18.24 -9.24
CA ASP A 96 21.93 -18.39 -9.38
C ASP A 96 22.52 -19.09 -8.15
N PHE A 97 22.00 -18.81 -6.95
CA PHE A 97 22.34 -19.52 -5.72
C PHE A 97 21.97 -21.02 -5.79
N HIS A 98 20.73 -21.35 -6.17
CA HIS A 98 20.26 -22.73 -6.36
C HIS A 98 21.08 -23.50 -7.39
N ARG A 99 21.51 -22.81 -8.45
CA ARG A 99 22.37 -23.39 -9.47
C ARG A 99 23.75 -23.74 -8.91
N ASN A 100 24.38 -22.82 -8.18
CA ASN A 100 25.70 -23.07 -7.60
C ASN A 100 25.63 -24.22 -6.58
N GLU A 101 24.58 -24.28 -5.77
CA GLU A 101 24.38 -25.38 -4.81
C GLU A 101 24.22 -26.75 -5.50
N LEU A 102 23.56 -26.79 -6.66
CA LEU A 102 23.49 -27.99 -7.50
C LEU A 102 24.85 -28.36 -8.11
N GLU A 103 25.61 -27.37 -8.57
CA GLU A 103 26.96 -27.58 -9.11
C GLU A 103 27.90 -28.14 -8.03
N ASP A 104 27.86 -27.58 -6.81
CA ASP A 104 28.62 -28.06 -5.65
C ASP A 104 28.24 -29.52 -5.30
N LEU A 105 26.94 -29.85 -5.28
CA LEU A 105 26.46 -31.21 -5.00
C LEU A 105 26.93 -32.21 -6.07
N ILE A 106 26.99 -31.80 -7.34
CA ILE A 106 27.50 -32.64 -8.43
C ILE A 106 29.00 -32.85 -8.29
N GLU A 107 29.75 -31.81 -7.96
CA GLU A 107 31.20 -31.89 -7.74
C GLU A 107 31.52 -32.84 -6.57
N ASP A 108 30.82 -32.70 -5.45
CA ASP A 108 30.93 -33.62 -4.31
C ASP A 108 30.60 -35.06 -4.72
N TRP A 109 29.60 -35.25 -5.58
CA TRP A 109 29.22 -36.58 -6.07
C TRP A 109 30.34 -37.22 -6.89
N ASP A 110 30.90 -36.48 -7.83
CA ASP A 110 31.96 -36.97 -8.71
C ASP A 110 33.28 -37.19 -7.95
N GLN A 111 33.61 -36.33 -6.99
CA GLN A 111 34.82 -36.45 -6.18
C GLN A 111 34.79 -37.73 -5.32
N GLU A 112 33.69 -38.01 -4.64
CA GLU A 112 33.55 -39.19 -3.80
C GLU A 112 33.52 -40.48 -4.63
N ARG A 113 32.83 -40.51 -5.76
CA ARG A 113 32.86 -41.66 -6.69
C ARG A 113 34.26 -41.92 -7.22
N SER A 114 35.00 -40.86 -7.54
CA SER A 114 36.39 -40.95 -8.00
C SER A 114 37.31 -41.46 -6.89
N SER A 115 37.12 -41.00 -5.65
CA SER A 115 37.86 -41.46 -4.47
C SER A 115 37.68 -42.97 -4.21
N VAL A 116 36.44 -43.46 -4.28
CA VAL A 116 36.16 -44.91 -4.12
C VAL A 116 36.80 -45.71 -5.25
N THR A 117 36.71 -45.21 -6.49
CA THR A 117 37.30 -45.89 -7.66
C THR A 117 38.81 -45.94 -7.56
N TYR A 118 39.45 -44.82 -7.20
CA TYR A 118 40.90 -44.75 -6.96
C TYR A 118 41.35 -45.73 -5.86
N THR A 119 40.62 -45.80 -4.75
CA THR A 119 40.92 -46.73 -3.65
C THR A 119 40.82 -48.19 -4.11
N VAL A 120 39.83 -48.53 -4.93
CA VAL A 120 39.67 -49.90 -5.50
C VAL A 120 40.80 -50.22 -6.47
N GLU A 121 41.20 -49.28 -7.31
CA GLU A 121 42.32 -49.42 -8.25
C GLU A 121 43.66 -49.59 -7.52
N GLU A 122 43.89 -48.81 -6.45
CA GLU A 122 45.08 -48.93 -5.62
C GLU A 122 45.15 -50.30 -4.94
N GLN A 123 44.06 -50.76 -4.31
CA GLN A 123 44.00 -52.09 -3.69
C GLN A 123 44.22 -53.21 -4.70
N TYR A 124 43.67 -53.07 -5.91
CA TYR A 124 43.90 -54.00 -7.01
C TYR A 124 45.39 -54.07 -7.38
N GLN A 125 46.04 -52.93 -7.57
CA GLN A 125 47.44 -52.85 -7.96
C GLN A 125 48.37 -53.40 -6.86
N GLN A 126 48.14 -53.03 -5.60
CA GLN A 126 48.90 -53.56 -4.45
C GLN A 126 48.77 -55.08 -4.33
N THR A 127 47.57 -55.63 -4.55
CA THR A 127 47.34 -57.08 -4.51
C THR A 127 48.07 -57.79 -5.65
N LEU A 128 48.09 -57.19 -6.86
CA LEU A 128 48.85 -57.73 -7.98
C LEU A 128 50.35 -57.69 -7.76
N ASP A 129 50.89 -56.60 -7.24
CA ASP A 129 52.33 -56.49 -6.98
C ASP A 129 52.77 -57.45 -5.87
N THR A 130 51.92 -57.65 -4.86
CA THR A 130 52.11 -58.71 -3.87
C THR A 130 52.10 -60.10 -4.51
N ALA A 131 51.18 -60.36 -5.45
CA ALA A 131 51.13 -61.64 -6.16
C ALA A 131 52.40 -61.92 -6.96
N LYS A 132 52.99 -60.89 -7.60
CA LYS A 132 54.28 -61.01 -8.30
C LYS A 132 55.41 -61.37 -7.34
N LEU A 133 55.53 -60.66 -6.21
CA LEU A 133 56.54 -60.95 -5.19
C LEU A 133 56.42 -62.39 -4.65
N VAL A 134 55.19 -62.88 -4.44
CA VAL A 134 54.96 -64.26 -4.00
C VAL A 134 55.34 -65.26 -5.10
N ALA A 135 55.07 -64.95 -6.37
CA ALA A 135 55.50 -65.79 -7.50
C ALA A 135 57.02 -65.87 -7.61
N ASP A 136 57.75 -64.78 -7.34
CA ASP A 136 59.22 -64.76 -7.32
C ASP A 136 59.81 -65.67 -6.24
N THR A 137 59.05 -65.99 -5.19
CA THR A 137 59.41 -67.00 -4.18
C THR A 137 59.04 -68.45 -4.56
N TYR A 138 58.66 -68.69 -5.82
CA TYR A 138 58.21 -69.98 -6.36
C TYR A 138 56.91 -70.53 -5.74
N ASN A 139 56.14 -69.71 -5.03
CA ASN A 139 54.86 -70.10 -4.45
C ASN A 139 53.68 -69.76 -5.38
N PHE A 140 53.57 -70.50 -6.49
CA PHE A 140 52.65 -70.18 -7.58
C PHE A 140 51.17 -70.32 -7.20
N ASP A 141 50.80 -71.30 -6.37
CA ASP A 141 49.41 -71.47 -5.95
C ASP A 141 48.92 -70.27 -5.12
N ALA A 142 49.76 -69.74 -4.24
CA ALA A 142 49.46 -68.54 -3.48
C ALA A 142 49.37 -67.30 -4.39
N ALA A 143 50.26 -67.16 -5.37
CA ALA A 143 50.22 -66.07 -6.34
C ALA A 143 48.95 -66.10 -7.21
N ILE A 144 48.52 -67.28 -7.68
CA ILE A 144 47.28 -67.46 -8.45
C ILE A 144 46.06 -67.07 -7.60
N ASN A 145 46.05 -67.41 -6.32
CA ASN A 145 44.96 -67.04 -5.41
C ASN A 145 44.89 -65.52 -5.21
N LEU A 146 46.03 -64.85 -5.03
CA LEU A 146 46.09 -63.38 -4.93
C LEU A 146 45.65 -62.71 -6.24
N GLN A 147 46.02 -63.24 -7.40
CA GLN A 147 45.56 -62.72 -8.68
C GLN A 147 44.03 -62.84 -8.83
N LYS A 148 43.44 -63.98 -8.43
CA LYS A 148 41.98 -64.16 -8.40
C LYS A 148 41.30 -63.18 -7.44
N GLN A 149 41.93 -62.91 -6.29
CA GLN A 149 41.44 -61.93 -5.32
C GLN A 149 41.50 -60.51 -5.87
N ALA A 150 42.59 -60.10 -6.52
CA ALA A 150 42.70 -58.82 -7.20
C ALA A 150 41.60 -58.66 -8.27
N ALA A 151 41.39 -59.68 -9.11
CA ALA A 151 40.32 -59.67 -10.11
C ALA A 151 38.90 -59.55 -9.49
N LYS A 152 38.70 -60.10 -8.28
CA LYS A 152 37.46 -59.94 -7.52
C LYS A 152 37.31 -58.52 -6.97
N ILE A 153 38.38 -57.93 -6.42
CA ILE A 153 38.40 -56.54 -5.95
C ILE A 153 38.02 -55.59 -7.09
N LEU A 154 38.61 -55.75 -8.28
CA LEU A 154 38.27 -54.89 -9.43
C LEU A 154 36.81 -55.06 -9.89
N LYS A 155 36.25 -56.28 -9.79
CA LYS A 155 34.87 -56.54 -10.22
C LYS A 155 33.82 -56.09 -9.23
N THR A 156 34.07 -56.19 -7.93
CA THR A 156 33.03 -55.99 -6.90
C THR A 156 33.38 -54.95 -5.84
N GLY A 157 34.65 -54.53 -5.76
CA GLY A 157 35.12 -53.53 -4.81
C GLY A 157 34.40 -52.19 -5.00
N GLY A 158 34.09 -51.53 -3.90
CA GLY A 158 33.44 -50.20 -3.88
C GLY A 158 32.01 -50.14 -4.42
N ARG A 159 31.43 -51.22 -4.96
CA ARG A 159 30.08 -51.20 -5.55
C ARG A 159 29.00 -50.85 -4.52
N ASP A 160 29.08 -51.43 -3.34
CA ASP A 160 28.08 -51.19 -2.30
C ASP A 160 28.27 -49.80 -1.67
N ASP A 161 29.51 -49.31 -1.57
CA ASP A 161 29.82 -47.96 -1.10
C ASP A 161 29.31 -46.89 -2.08
N ILE A 162 29.57 -47.06 -3.38
CA ILE A 162 29.03 -46.19 -4.44
C ILE A 162 27.51 -46.20 -4.40
N LYS A 163 26.87 -47.38 -4.31
CA LYS A 163 25.40 -47.46 -4.22
C LYS A 163 24.84 -46.75 -2.99
N GLN A 164 25.47 -46.90 -1.83
CA GLN A 164 25.02 -46.21 -0.60
C GLN A 164 25.23 -44.71 -0.72
N PHE A 165 26.34 -44.27 -1.31
CA PHE A 165 26.62 -42.87 -1.55
C PHE A 165 25.64 -42.25 -2.55
N ASP A 166 25.42 -42.89 -3.70
CA ASP A 166 24.44 -42.45 -4.70
C ASP A 166 23.05 -42.29 -4.10
N ARG A 167 22.62 -43.21 -3.23
CA ARG A 167 21.34 -43.08 -2.51
C ARG A 167 21.30 -41.84 -1.61
N ARG A 168 22.40 -41.54 -0.92
CA ARG A 168 22.49 -40.34 -0.07
C ARG A 168 22.46 -39.06 -0.90
N MET A 169 23.21 -39.00 -2.00
CA MET A 169 23.23 -37.83 -2.89
C MET A 169 21.88 -37.63 -3.57
N HIS A 170 21.22 -38.69 -4.03
CA HIS A 170 19.85 -38.61 -4.54
C HIS A 170 18.88 -38.08 -3.49
N HIS A 171 18.95 -38.59 -2.26
CA HIS A 171 18.09 -38.09 -1.18
C HIS A 171 18.35 -36.61 -0.87
N MET A 172 19.62 -36.18 -0.88
CA MET A 172 19.98 -34.78 -0.69
C MET A 172 19.42 -33.90 -1.81
N ALA A 173 19.53 -34.33 -3.07
CA ALA A 173 18.97 -33.63 -4.21
C ALA A 173 17.44 -33.49 -4.12
N GLU A 174 16.73 -34.52 -3.66
CA GLU A 174 15.28 -34.46 -3.44
C GLU A 174 14.89 -33.45 -2.36
N LEU A 175 15.61 -33.43 -1.23
CA LEU A 175 15.38 -32.47 -0.15
C LEU A 175 15.67 -31.04 -0.61
N MET A 176 16.75 -30.86 -1.35
CA MET A 176 17.13 -29.57 -1.92
C MET A 176 16.08 -29.08 -2.90
N LEU A 177 15.59 -29.94 -3.81
CA LEU A 177 14.52 -29.57 -4.75
C LEU A 177 13.27 -29.08 -4.01
N LYS A 178 12.81 -29.81 -2.98
CA LYS A 178 11.66 -29.39 -2.16
C LYS A 178 11.89 -28.03 -1.52
N ARG A 179 13.07 -27.81 -0.93
CA ARG A 179 13.43 -26.52 -0.33
C ARG A 179 13.43 -25.39 -1.36
N GLN A 180 14.01 -25.63 -2.54
CA GLN A 180 14.06 -24.65 -3.62
C GLN A 180 12.65 -24.30 -4.14
N GLU A 181 11.76 -25.28 -4.25
CA GLU A 181 10.34 -25.07 -4.58
C GLU A 181 9.64 -24.20 -3.51
N GLU A 182 9.87 -24.49 -2.23
CA GLU A 182 9.34 -23.68 -1.11
C GLU A 182 9.87 -22.24 -1.13
N GLU A 183 11.16 -22.03 -1.38
CA GLU A 183 11.76 -20.69 -1.47
C GLU A 183 11.19 -19.88 -2.64
N ILE A 184 11.03 -20.50 -3.82
CA ILE A 184 10.44 -19.85 -5.00
C ILE A 184 8.96 -19.52 -4.76
N THR A 185 8.21 -20.44 -4.16
CA THR A 185 6.79 -20.20 -3.84
C THR A 185 6.64 -19.08 -2.81
N ASN A 186 7.49 -19.04 -1.77
CA ASN A 186 7.52 -17.96 -0.78
C ASN A 186 7.85 -16.60 -1.39
N LEU A 187 8.81 -16.53 -2.32
CA LEU A 187 9.13 -15.29 -3.02
C LEU A 187 7.94 -14.82 -3.87
N LYS A 188 7.28 -15.75 -4.58
CA LYS A 188 6.09 -15.47 -5.38
C LYS A 188 4.92 -14.97 -4.52
N THR A 189 4.63 -15.64 -3.41
CA THR A 189 3.53 -15.24 -2.52
C THR A 189 3.78 -13.88 -1.90
N THR A 190 5.02 -13.61 -1.48
CA THR A 190 5.42 -12.30 -0.93
C THR A 190 5.20 -11.19 -1.96
N ARG A 191 5.66 -11.40 -3.21
CA ARG A 191 5.40 -10.47 -4.32
C ARG A 191 3.90 -10.24 -4.54
N ASP A 192 3.12 -11.31 -4.58
CA ASP A 192 1.69 -11.22 -4.88
C ASP A 192 0.92 -10.48 -3.77
N ILE A 193 1.29 -10.71 -2.50
CA ILE A 193 0.76 -9.98 -1.35
C ILE A 193 1.12 -8.49 -1.44
N GLU A 194 2.39 -8.17 -1.72
CA GLU A 194 2.84 -6.78 -1.81
C GLU A 194 2.12 -6.02 -2.94
N LEU A 195 1.99 -6.64 -4.11
CA LEU A 195 1.23 -6.06 -5.23
C LEU A 195 -0.26 -5.92 -4.90
N GLN A 196 -0.84 -6.87 -4.17
CA GLN A 196 -2.22 -6.78 -3.71
C GLN A 196 -2.39 -5.60 -2.75
N ILE A 197 -1.48 -5.42 -1.79
CA ILE A 197 -1.50 -4.28 -0.85
C ILE A 197 -1.42 -2.97 -1.63
N LEU A 198 -0.48 -2.83 -2.58
CA LEU A 198 -0.34 -1.62 -3.39
C LEU A 198 -1.60 -1.33 -4.22
N ASN A 199 -2.25 -2.36 -4.77
CA ASN A 199 -3.52 -2.19 -5.48
C ASN A 199 -4.67 -1.76 -4.56
N GLU A 200 -4.74 -2.27 -3.34
CA GLU A 200 -5.74 -1.83 -2.36
C GLU A 200 -5.45 -0.42 -1.86
N MET A 201 -4.18 -0.05 -1.67
CA MET A 201 -3.78 1.33 -1.36
C MET A 201 -4.18 2.30 -2.47
N LEU A 202 -4.05 1.90 -3.74
CA LEU A 202 -4.48 2.72 -4.88
C LEU A 202 -5.99 3.00 -4.81
N LYS A 203 -6.81 1.97 -4.55
CA LYS A 203 -8.26 2.13 -4.40
C LYS A 203 -8.62 2.94 -3.17
N ALA A 204 -7.89 2.77 -2.06
CA ALA A 204 -8.15 3.47 -0.81
C ALA A 204 -7.76 4.95 -0.89
N ALA A 205 -6.71 5.30 -1.63
CA ALA A 205 -6.21 6.68 -1.77
C ALA A 205 -7.29 7.62 -2.33
N GLU A 206 -8.04 7.20 -3.35
CA GLU A 206 -9.16 7.98 -3.89
C GLU A 206 -10.24 8.20 -2.84
N THR A 207 -10.60 7.16 -2.08
CA THR A 207 -11.64 7.28 -1.04
C THR A 207 -11.19 8.17 0.12
N GLN A 208 -9.94 8.05 0.55
CA GLN A 208 -9.42 8.79 1.69
C GLN A 208 -9.22 10.27 1.38
N THR A 209 -8.70 10.60 0.20
CA THR A 209 -8.57 12.00 -0.24
C THR A 209 -9.94 12.69 -0.37
N LEU A 210 -10.97 11.96 -0.82
CA LEU A 210 -12.35 12.46 -0.84
C LEU A 210 -12.93 12.64 0.57
N GLU A 211 -12.67 11.72 1.50
CA GLU A 211 -13.10 11.85 2.90
C GLU A 211 -12.44 13.03 3.61
N ASP A 212 -11.13 13.22 3.43
CA ASP A 212 -10.38 14.36 3.96
C ASP A 212 -10.95 15.68 3.42
N PHE A 213 -11.32 15.73 2.14
CA PHE A 213 -12.02 16.86 1.55
C PHE A 213 -13.37 17.12 2.22
N PHE A 214 -14.23 16.10 2.35
CA PHE A 214 -15.54 16.29 2.94
C PHE A 214 -15.45 16.76 4.39
N ASN A 215 -14.49 16.26 5.15
CA ASN A 215 -14.23 16.69 6.52
C ASN A 215 -13.73 18.14 6.58
N ALA A 216 -12.73 18.49 5.77
CA ALA A 216 -12.24 19.86 5.68
C ALA A 216 -13.35 20.84 5.26
N ASN A 217 -14.15 20.44 4.28
CA ASN A 217 -15.28 21.20 3.78
C ASN A 217 -16.37 21.38 4.84
N ALA A 218 -16.73 20.33 5.58
CA ALA A 218 -17.72 20.38 6.65
C ALA A 218 -17.26 21.27 7.81
N ASN A 219 -15.98 21.23 8.16
CA ASN A 219 -15.39 22.09 9.19
C ASN A 219 -15.44 23.56 8.78
N GLU A 220 -15.14 23.87 7.52
CA GLU A 220 -15.15 25.24 7.05
C GLU A 220 -16.57 25.80 6.91
N VAL A 221 -17.53 25.00 6.46
CA VAL A 221 -18.96 25.35 6.49
C VAL A 221 -19.43 25.61 7.93
N SER A 222 -19.04 24.77 8.89
CA SER A 222 -19.41 24.95 10.31
C SER A 222 -18.87 26.27 10.87
N ARG A 223 -17.60 26.61 10.58
CA ARG A 223 -17.00 27.90 10.96
C ARG A 223 -17.73 29.10 10.35
N ILE A 224 -18.22 28.97 9.12
CA ILE A 224 -19.00 30.03 8.47
C ILE A 224 -20.37 30.16 9.14
N ILE A 225 -21.03 29.04 9.44
CA ILE A 225 -22.33 28.99 10.14
C ILE A 225 -22.23 29.61 11.54
N GLU A 226 -21.15 29.36 12.28
CA GLU A 226 -20.92 29.94 13.61
C GLU A 226 -20.84 31.47 13.61
N LYS A 227 -20.49 32.08 12.47
CA LYS A 227 -20.45 33.54 12.30
C LYS A 227 -21.81 34.16 12.00
N PHE A 228 -22.84 33.35 11.72
CA PHE A 228 -24.21 33.87 11.61
C PHE A 228 -24.78 34.06 13.03
N PRO A 229 -25.32 35.23 13.36
CA PRO A 229 -26.02 35.40 14.63
C PRO A 229 -27.22 34.43 14.68
N LYS A 230 -27.46 33.82 15.86
CA LYS A 230 -28.52 32.81 16.07
C LYS A 230 -29.94 33.36 15.87
N GLU A 231 -30.10 34.67 15.87
CA GLU A 231 -31.37 35.38 15.71
C GLU A 231 -31.29 36.38 14.54
N ILE A 232 -31.14 35.88 13.31
CA ILE A 232 -31.38 36.73 12.13
C ILE A 232 -32.89 36.84 11.94
N SER A 233 -33.46 37.97 12.37
CA SER A 233 -34.70 38.47 11.78
C SER A 233 -34.39 38.73 10.30
N VAL A 234 -34.75 37.77 9.43
CA VAL A 234 -34.57 37.87 7.98
C VAL A 234 -35.02 39.28 7.53
N PRO A 235 -34.17 40.08 6.86
CA PRO A 235 -34.58 41.37 6.37
C PRO A 235 -35.86 41.23 5.55
N ILE A 236 -36.88 42.05 5.82
CA ILE A 236 -38.21 41.95 5.17
C ILE A 236 -38.10 41.89 3.63
N ALA A 237 -37.08 42.55 3.07
CA ALA A 237 -36.75 42.50 1.64
C ALA A 237 -36.44 41.08 1.11
N LEU A 238 -35.79 40.23 1.91
CA LEU A 238 -35.53 38.82 1.58
C LEU A 238 -36.75 37.93 1.85
N GLN A 239 -37.55 38.20 2.89
CA GLN A 239 -38.84 37.50 3.12
C GLN A 239 -39.81 37.68 1.94
N MET A 240 -39.82 38.86 1.32
CA MET A 240 -40.65 39.13 0.14
C MET A 240 -40.18 38.43 -1.14
N GLN A 241 -38.92 38.02 -1.23
CA GLN A 241 -38.41 37.22 -2.36
C GLN A 241 -38.62 35.72 -2.14
N ILE A 242 -38.50 35.22 -0.90
CA ILE A 242 -38.65 33.80 -0.57
C ILE A 242 -40.11 33.34 -0.73
N THR A 243 -41.10 34.21 -0.46
CA THR A 243 -42.53 33.87 -0.60
C THR A 243 -42.98 33.59 -2.04
N ARG A 244 -42.16 33.88 -3.06
CA ARG A 244 -42.48 33.59 -4.48
C ARG A 244 -41.81 32.33 -5.04
N ALA A 245 -40.85 31.74 -4.32
CA ALA A 245 -40.30 30.45 -4.71
C ALA A 245 -41.19 29.34 -4.14
N LYS A 246 -41.93 28.63 -5.01
CA LYS A 246 -42.64 27.41 -4.60
C LYS A 246 -41.62 26.47 -3.93
N PRO A 247 -41.93 25.89 -2.75
CA PRO A 247 -41.05 24.91 -2.14
C PRO A 247 -40.89 23.74 -3.12
N GLN A 248 -39.65 23.47 -3.52
CA GLN A 248 -39.36 22.20 -4.16
C GLN A 248 -39.67 21.07 -3.15
N PRO A 249 -40.31 19.98 -3.58
CA PRO A 249 -40.61 18.88 -2.69
C PRO A 249 -39.31 18.36 -2.08
N LYS A 250 -39.32 18.16 -0.76
CA LYS A 250 -38.24 17.48 -0.04
C LYS A 250 -38.02 16.13 -0.72
N SER A 251 -36.86 15.96 -1.33
CA SER A 251 -36.42 14.66 -1.79
C SER A 251 -36.14 13.83 -0.55
N ASP A 252 -37.02 12.87 -0.26
CA ASP A 252 -36.80 11.77 0.69
C ASP A 252 -35.74 10.79 0.12
N ALA A 253 -34.61 11.30 -0.34
CA ALA A 253 -33.48 10.46 -0.69
C ALA A 253 -32.78 10.09 0.63
N PRO A 254 -32.75 8.80 1.02
CA PRO A 254 -32.01 8.39 2.19
C PRO A 254 -30.54 8.77 2.00
N VAL A 255 -30.01 9.57 2.92
CA VAL A 255 -28.58 9.83 3.05
C VAL A 255 -27.88 8.47 3.13
N LYS A 256 -27.23 8.08 2.03
CA LYS A 256 -26.58 6.77 1.88
C LYS A 256 -25.44 6.68 2.90
N LYS A 257 -25.70 6.10 4.08
CA LYS A 257 -24.71 5.64 5.08
C LYS A 257 -23.80 4.49 4.57
N SER A 258 -23.54 4.45 3.27
CA SER A 258 -22.97 3.31 2.54
C SER A 258 -21.44 3.35 2.47
N THR A 259 -20.83 4.53 2.53
CA THR A 259 -19.38 4.71 2.39
C THR A 259 -18.61 4.25 3.64
N TYR A 260 -19.07 4.59 4.85
CA TYR A 260 -18.38 4.22 6.09
C TYR A 260 -18.32 2.69 6.33
N LYS A 261 -19.38 1.97 5.95
CA LYS A 261 -19.40 0.48 5.99
C LYS A 261 -18.46 -0.14 4.97
N LYS A 262 -18.20 0.52 3.84
CA LYS A 262 -17.23 0.04 2.85
C LYS A 262 -15.81 0.26 3.35
N PHE A 263 -15.50 1.46 3.83
CA PHE A 263 -14.19 1.79 4.40
C PHE A 263 -13.78 0.85 5.54
N THR A 264 -14.65 0.66 6.54
CA THR A 264 -14.39 -0.24 7.66
C THR A 264 -14.20 -1.69 7.22
N LYS A 265 -14.94 -2.14 6.20
CA LYS A 265 -14.78 -3.48 5.63
C LYS A 265 -13.46 -3.63 4.84
N THR A 266 -13.04 -2.60 4.11
CA THR A 266 -11.78 -2.59 3.36
C THR A 266 -10.57 -2.55 4.30
N MET A 267 -10.60 -1.69 5.32
CA MET A 267 -9.55 -1.66 6.35
C MET A 267 -9.48 -2.96 7.14
N HIS A 268 -10.63 -3.60 7.42
CA HIS A 268 -10.64 -4.92 8.06
C HIS A 268 -10.06 -6.00 7.14
N ASN A 269 -10.27 -5.93 5.83
CA ASN A 269 -9.65 -6.84 4.86
C ASN A 269 -8.14 -6.63 4.77
N VAL A 270 -7.66 -5.38 4.72
CA VAL A 270 -6.22 -5.06 4.77
C VAL A 270 -5.60 -5.61 6.05
N ASN A 271 -6.23 -5.36 7.19
CA ASN A 271 -5.75 -5.84 8.48
C ASN A 271 -5.81 -7.39 8.58
N ARG A 272 -6.77 -8.04 7.91
CA ARG A 272 -6.83 -9.50 7.82
C ARG A 272 -5.72 -10.08 6.94
N ILE A 273 -5.42 -9.46 5.80
CA ILE A 273 -4.34 -9.88 4.89
C ILE A 273 -2.97 -9.71 5.56
N VAL A 274 -2.79 -8.65 6.34
CA VAL A 274 -1.55 -8.37 7.08
C VAL A 274 -1.36 -9.33 8.26
N ASN A 275 -2.44 -9.68 8.98
CA ASN A 275 -2.35 -10.47 10.21
C ASN A 275 -2.54 -11.99 10.02
N ASN A 276 -3.14 -12.43 8.91
CA ASN A 276 -3.28 -13.84 8.55
C ASN A 276 -2.73 -14.05 7.14
N PRO A 277 -1.42 -14.35 6.98
CA PRO A 277 -0.94 -14.92 5.72
C PRO A 277 -1.75 -16.18 5.43
N ILE A 278 -2.17 -16.33 4.17
CA ILE A 278 -2.99 -17.44 3.69
C ILE A 278 -2.36 -18.75 4.13
N ASP A 279 -3.13 -19.56 4.85
CA ASP A 279 -2.70 -20.88 5.30
C ASP A 279 -2.51 -21.75 4.05
N ILE A 280 -1.33 -22.36 3.93
CA ILE A 280 -0.88 -23.12 2.75
C ILE A 280 -1.71 -24.40 2.55
N ALA A 281 -2.62 -24.71 3.48
CA ALA A 281 -3.44 -25.92 3.48
C ALA A 281 -4.71 -25.90 2.61
N ASP A 282 -5.10 -24.76 2.02
CA ASP A 282 -6.33 -24.63 1.21
C ASP A 282 -6.09 -24.57 -0.33
N PHE A 283 -5.02 -25.19 -0.83
CA PHE A 283 -4.85 -25.54 -2.24
C PHE A 283 -4.34 -26.97 -2.43
#